data_AF-A0A7Y3FPA8-F1
#
_entry.id   AF-A0A7Y3FPA8-F1
#
_cell.length_a   1.000
_cell.length_b   1.000
_cell.length_c   1.000
_cell.angle_alpha   90.00
_cell.angle_beta   90.00
_cell.angle_gamma   90.00
#
_symmetry.space_group_name_H-M   'P 1'
#
loop_
_entity.id
_entity.type
_entity.pdbx_description
1 polymer ?
#
loop_
_entity_poly.entity_id
_entity_poly.type
_entity_poly.pdbx_seq_one_letter_code
_entity_poly.pdbx_strand_id
1 'polypeptide(L)'
;MQSEPVNCVRCHLFRGVGADDDAPVLTGWGSREWMMGMIHDPTQDDYYGDNNDRMPSFGADEDLSEAEIGLVVDWLRGDWYEAPDGR
;
A
#
# COMPACT_ATOMS: atom_id res chain seq x y z
N MET A 1 -2.14 -13.85 31.03
CA MET A 1 -1.67 -12.64 30.31
C MET A 1 -2.63 -12.44 29.16
N GLN A 2 -3.52 -11.45 29.23
CA GLN A 2 -4.40 -11.14 28.12
C GLN A 2 -3.63 -10.18 27.21
N SER A 3 -3.46 -10.51 25.93
CA SER A 3 -2.89 -9.60 24.94
C SER A 3 -3.78 -8.37 24.83
N GLU A 4 -3.21 -7.18 24.97
CA GLU A 4 -3.93 -5.95 24.70
C GLU A 4 -4.40 -5.94 23.23
N PRO A 5 -5.58 -5.37 22.93
CA PRO A 5 -6.05 -5.25 21.55
C PRO A 5 -5.04 -4.44 20.74
N VAL A 6 -4.67 -4.95 19.56
CA VAL A 6 -3.75 -4.26 18.63
C VAL A 6 -4.39 -2.92 18.25
N ASN A 7 -3.74 -1.82 18.63
CA ASN A 7 -4.17 -0.46 18.30
C ASN A 7 -3.28 0.11 17.20
N CYS A 8 -3.69 -0.06 15.93
CA CYS A 8 -2.92 0.36 14.76
C CYS A 8 -2.68 1.87 14.72
N VAL A 9 -3.66 2.67 15.17
CA VAL A 9 -3.57 4.14 15.14
C VAL A 9 -2.65 4.72 16.21
N ARG A 10 -2.08 3.88 17.07
CA ARG A 10 -1.01 4.31 17.98
C ARG A 10 0.22 4.79 17.21
N CYS A 11 0.50 4.16 16.07
CA CYS A 11 1.65 4.49 15.23
C CYS A 11 1.22 5.02 13.86
N HIS A 12 0.14 4.50 13.29
CA HIS A 12 -0.26 4.83 11.93
C HIS A 12 -1.34 5.92 11.89
N LEU A 13 -1.17 6.92 11.02
CA LEU A 13 -2.23 7.87 10.71
C LEU A 13 -3.37 7.17 9.95
N PHE A 14 -4.59 7.30 10.44
CA PHE A 14 -5.79 6.80 9.78
C PHE A 14 -6.91 7.84 9.84
N ARG A 15 -7.27 8.39 8.67
CA ARG A 15 -8.34 9.40 8.53
C ARG A 15 -8.18 10.59 9.49
N GLY A 16 -6.95 11.07 9.67
CA GLY A 16 -6.62 12.17 10.57
C GLY A 16 -6.52 11.80 12.05
N VAL A 17 -6.53 10.50 12.39
CA VAL A 17 -6.34 10.00 13.76
C VAL A 17 -5.08 9.16 13.83
N GLY A 18 -4.15 9.52 14.71
CA GLY A 18 -2.94 8.74 15.01
C GLY A 18 -1.71 9.61 15.24
N ALA A 19 -0.55 8.97 15.32
CA ALA A 19 0.75 9.63 15.18
C ALA A 19 1.11 9.72 13.69
N ASP A 20 1.89 10.73 13.31
CA ASP A 20 2.27 11.07 11.94
C ASP A 20 3.76 10.80 11.67
N ASP A 21 4.46 10.19 12.64
CA ASP A 21 5.89 10.49 12.80
C ASP A 21 6.81 9.32 12.40
N ASP A 22 6.31 8.10 12.13
CA ASP A 22 7.19 6.94 11.87
C ASP A 22 6.49 5.66 11.34
N ALA A 23 5.33 5.77 10.68
CA ALA A 23 4.64 4.60 10.11
C ALA A 23 3.77 4.95 8.89
N PRO A 24 3.59 4.01 7.94
CA PRO A 24 2.76 4.24 6.76
C PRO A 24 1.36 4.77 7.09
N VAL A 25 0.89 5.75 6.35
CA VAL A 25 -0.49 6.23 6.46
C VAL A 25 -1.42 5.11 6.04
N LEU A 26 -2.35 4.72 6.91
CA LEU A 26 -3.32 3.65 6.64
C LEU A 26 -4.63 4.17 6.02
N THR A 27 -4.73 5.47 5.77
CA THR A 27 -5.88 6.03 5.04
C THR A 27 -5.93 5.43 3.65
N GLY A 28 -7.01 4.69 3.35
CA GLY A 28 -7.12 3.99 2.07
C GLY A 28 -6.26 2.73 1.97
N TRP A 29 -5.69 2.22 3.08
CA TRP A 29 -4.92 0.98 3.10
C TRP A 29 -5.64 -0.16 2.37
N GLY A 30 -4.93 -0.81 1.46
CA GLY A 30 -5.44 -1.89 0.61
C GLY A 30 -6.30 -1.44 -0.58
N SER A 31 -6.61 -0.15 -0.72
CA SER A 31 -7.24 0.39 -1.94
C SER A 31 -6.28 0.33 -3.13
N ARG A 32 -6.84 0.37 -4.35
CA ARG A 32 -6.03 0.43 -5.58
C ARG A 32 -5.05 1.60 -5.56
N GLU A 33 -5.50 2.79 -5.18
CA GLU A 33 -4.70 4.01 -5.13
C GLU A 33 -3.53 3.88 -4.14
N TRP A 34 -3.80 3.40 -2.93
CA TRP A 34 -2.75 3.20 -1.91
C TRP A 34 -1.70 2.19 -2.37
N MET A 35 -2.13 1.08 -2.99
CA MET A 35 -1.21 0.06 -3.49
C MET A 35 -0.42 0.53 -4.71
N MET A 36 -1.03 1.32 -5.60
CA MET A 36 -0.35 1.96 -6.73
C MET A 36 0.79 2.86 -6.24
N GLY A 37 0.53 3.73 -5.26
CA GLY A 37 1.56 4.63 -4.75
C GLY A 37 2.65 3.89 -3.97
N MET A 38 2.31 2.89 -3.15
CA MET A 38 3.29 2.08 -2.42
C MET A 38 4.26 1.34 -3.37
N ILE A 39 3.76 0.79 -4.48
CA ILE A 39 4.60 0.11 -5.49
C ILE A 39 5.36 1.12 -6.35
N HIS A 40 4.77 2.27 -6.65
CA HIS A 40 5.40 3.31 -7.44
C HIS A 40 6.63 3.88 -6.73
N ASP A 41 6.47 4.29 -5.47
CA ASP A 41 7.53 4.87 -4.67
C ASP A 41 7.28 4.72 -3.16
N PRO A 42 7.79 3.66 -2.51
CA PRO A 42 7.65 3.44 -1.08
C PRO A 42 8.45 4.41 -0.21
N THR A 43 9.29 5.27 -0.80
CA THR A 43 10.12 6.25 -0.06
C THR A 43 9.39 7.55 0.28
N GLN A 44 8.15 7.73 -0.18
CA GLN A 44 7.32 8.86 0.20
C GLN A 44 6.88 8.77 1.67
N ASP A 45 6.65 9.93 2.30
CA ASP A 45 6.27 10.06 3.72
C ASP A 45 5.00 9.27 4.09
N ASP A 46 4.07 9.13 3.16
CA ASP A 46 2.83 8.34 3.36
C ASP A 46 3.08 6.83 3.46
N TYR A 47 4.28 6.34 3.11
CA TYR A 47 4.65 4.93 3.04
C TYR A 47 5.77 4.57 4.03
N TYR A 48 6.88 4.00 3.56
CA TYR A 48 8.00 3.65 4.43
C TYR A 48 8.93 4.84 4.67
N GLY A 49 8.88 5.89 3.84
CA GLY A 49 9.74 7.06 4.01
C GLY A 49 11.23 6.69 4.03
N ASP A 50 11.98 7.35 4.90
CA ASP A 50 13.37 7.06 5.21
C ASP A 50 13.60 5.66 5.82
N ASN A 51 12.54 5.00 6.32
CA ASN A 51 12.60 3.66 6.89
C ASN A 51 12.51 2.55 5.81
N ASN A 52 12.46 2.90 4.52
CA ASN A 52 12.49 1.92 3.44
C ASN A 52 13.87 1.22 3.31
N ASP A 53 13.98 -0.02 3.78
CA ASP A 53 15.23 -0.79 3.73
C ASP A 53 15.48 -1.43 2.35
N ARG A 54 14.44 -2.01 1.71
CA ARG A 54 14.64 -2.91 0.55
C ARG A 54 13.61 -2.82 -0.57
N MET A 55 12.49 -2.11 -0.40
CA MET A 55 11.47 -2.09 -1.45
C MET A 55 11.90 -1.12 -2.57
N PRO A 56 12.07 -1.59 -3.82
CA PRO A 56 12.39 -0.68 -4.93
C PRO A 56 11.26 0.28 -5.24
N SER A 57 11.58 1.45 -5.76
CA SER A 57 10.61 2.43 -6.24
C SER A 57 10.28 2.13 -7.70
N PHE A 58 9.59 1.00 -7.98
CA PHE A 58 9.44 0.48 -9.35
C PHE A 58 8.90 1.49 -10.38
N GLY A 59 8.05 2.43 -9.94
CA GLY A 59 7.56 3.50 -10.81
C GLY A 59 8.56 4.64 -10.95
N ALA A 60 9.13 5.11 -9.84
CA ALA A 60 10.10 6.21 -9.85
C ALA A 60 11.45 5.84 -10.50
N ASP A 61 11.86 4.58 -10.37
CA ASP A 61 13.05 3.99 -10.99
C ASP A 61 12.80 3.58 -12.46
N GLU A 62 11.57 3.78 -12.96
CA GLU A 62 11.14 3.45 -14.33
C GLU A 62 11.26 1.96 -14.71
N ASP A 63 11.36 1.07 -13.72
CA ASP A 63 11.38 -0.39 -13.90
C ASP A 63 10.02 -0.92 -14.39
N LEU A 64 8.92 -0.28 -13.98
CA LEU A 64 7.56 -0.58 -14.40
C LEU A 64 6.81 0.71 -14.78
N SER A 65 6.05 0.65 -15.86
CA SER A 65 5.10 1.70 -16.19
C SER A 65 3.90 1.70 -15.22
N GLU A 66 3.19 2.83 -15.14
CA GLU A 66 1.95 2.95 -14.35
C GLU A 66 0.92 1.86 -14.73
N ALA A 67 0.83 1.52 -16.02
CA ALA A 67 -0.06 0.46 -16.49
C ALA A 67 0.34 -0.93 -15.96
N GLU A 68 1.65 -1.24 -15.92
CA GLU A 68 2.16 -2.52 -15.41
C GLU A 68 2.00 -2.63 -13.89
N ILE A 69 2.27 -1.54 -13.16
CA ILE A 69 1.96 -1.46 -11.72
C ILE A 69 0.47 -1.70 -11.51
N GLY A 70 -0.38 -1.08 -12.32
CA GLY A 70 -1.82 -1.29 -12.31
C GLY A 70 -2.21 -2.76 -12.44
N LEU A 71 -1.62 -3.48 -13.41
CA LEU A 71 -1.88 -4.92 -13.59
C LEU A 71 -1.51 -5.74 -12.35
N VAL A 72 -0.36 -5.45 -11.72
CA VAL A 72 0.06 -6.14 -10.49
C VAL A 72 -0.89 -5.83 -9.33
N VAL A 73 -1.27 -4.56 -9.17
CA VAL A 73 -2.20 -4.13 -8.12
C VAL A 73 -3.57 -4.79 -8.30
N ASP A 74 -4.11 -4.78 -9.52
CA ASP A 74 -5.40 -5.38 -9.83
C ASP A 74 -5.35 -6.91 -9.58
N TRP A 75 -4.24 -7.56 -9.93
CA TRP A 75 -3.96 -8.97 -9.60
C TRP A 75 -3.79 -9.26 -8.10
N LEU A 76 -3.26 -8.33 -7.30
CA LEU A 76 -3.19 -8.52 -5.84
C LEU A 76 -4.55 -8.35 -5.17
N ARG A 77 -5.44 -7.55 -5.78
CA ARG A 77 -6.72 -7.14 -5.20
C ARG A 77 -7.90 -8.07 -5.47
N GLY A 78 -7.79 -8.98 -6.44
CA GLY A 78 -8.97 -9.72 -6.93
C GLY A 78 -9.64 -9.06 -8.12
N ASP A 79 -9.15 -7.90 -8.57
CA ASP A 79 -9.86 -7.01 -9.48
C ASP A 79 -9.52 -7.31 -10.95
N TRP A 80 -9.53 -8.58 -11.34
CA TRP A 80 -9.30 -8.99 -12.73
C TRP A 80 -10.57 -9.58 -13.35
N TYR A 81 -10.59 -9.59 -14.68
CA TYR A 81 -11.67 -10.23 -15.42
C TYR A 81 -11.68 -11.74 -15.16
N GLU A 82 -12.79 -12.24 -14.61
CA GLU A 82 -13.10 -13.67 -14.59
C GLU A 82 -14.11 -13.97 -15.69
N ALA A 83 -13.77 -14.92 -16.57
CA ALA A 83 -14.72 -15.39 -17.56
C ALA A 83 -15.92 -16.03 -16.86
N PRO A 84 -17.16 -15.80 -17.33
CA PRO A 84 -18.33 -16.46 -16.76
C PRO A 84 -18.15 -17.97 -16.84
N ASP A 85 -18.41 -18.68 -15.73
CA ASP A 85 -18.45 -20.14 -15.72
C ASP A 85 -19.56 -20.60 -16.69
N GLY A 86 -19.16 -21.17 -17.82
CA GLY A 86 -20.06 -21.60 -18.90
C GLY A 86 -20.87 -22.86 -18.60
N ARG A 87 -21.43 -22.97 -17.39
CA ARG A 87 -22.30 -24.09 -16.96
C ARG A 87 -23.78 -23.76 -17.09
#